data_AF-A0A9P6G090-F1
#
_entry.id   AF-A0A9P6G090-F1
#
_cell.length_a   1.000
_cell.length_b   1.000
_cell.length_c   1.000
_cell.angle_alpha   90.00
_cell.angle_beta   90.00
_cell.angle_gamma   90.00
#
_symmetry.space_group_name_H-M   'P 1'
#
loop_
_entity.id
_entity.type
_entity.pdbx_description
1 polymer ?
#
loop_
_entity_poly.entity_id
_entity_poly.type
_entity_poly.pdbx_seq_one_letter_code
_entity_poly.pdbx_strand_id
1 'polypeptide(L)'
;MTPEIEALFRAVLLRIGTCHSYLAPVGQDSSFTVVLEMDGMRPSPEAKSKDLKEPTPKDLRAIIPVKNISIADLQLGLFIEKLVPSGDHQLQTPK
;
A
#
# COMPACT_ATOMS: atom_id res chain seq x y z
N MET A 1 -25.03 -8.77 2.07
CA MET A 1 -24.04 -8.35 1.05
C MET A 1 -24.62 -8.72 -0.30
N THR A 2 -24.69 -7.79 -1.27
CA THR A 2 -25.29 -8.10 -2.58
C THR A 2 -24.32 -8.93 -3.43
N PRO A 3 -24.79 -9.74 -4.38
CA PRO A 3 -23.94 -10.51 -5.28
C PRO A 3 -22.94 -9.63 -6.06
N GLU A 4 -23.35 -8.41 -6.41
CA GLU A 4 -22.50 -7.43 -7.08
C GLU A 4 -21.32 -6.98 -6.21
N ILE A 5 -21.59 -6.67 -4.94
CA ILE A 5 -20.54 -6.30 -3.98
C ILE A 5 -19.59 -7.49 -3.77
N GLU A 6 -20.12 -8.70 -3.64
CA GLU A 6 -19.30 -9.92 -3.51
C GLU A 6 -18.38 -10.15 -4.71
N ALA A 7 -18.89 -9.97 -5.93
CA ALA A 7 -18.09 -10.07 -7.15
C ALA A 7 -16.95 -9.05 -7.18
N LEU A 8 -17.19 -7.83 -6.69
CA LEU A 8 -16.18 -6.77 -6.60
C LEU A 8 -15.08 -7.12 -5.60
N PHE A 9 -15.43 -7.61 -4.40
CA PHE A 9 -14.43 -8.07 -3.43
C PHE A 9 -13.63 -9.28 -3.94
N ARG A 10 -14.28 -10.22 -4.63
CA ARG A 10 -13.57 -11.33 -5.31
C ARG A 10 -12.56 -10.80 -6.32
N ALA A 11 -12.91 -9.78 -7.10
CA ALA A 11 -11.98 -9.15 -8.04
C ALA A 11 -10.77 -8.49 -7.35
N VAL A 12 -10.96 -7.92 -6.15
CA VAL A 12 -9.87 -7.39 -5.33
C VAL A 12 -8.96 -8.51 -4.84
N LEU A 13 -9.53 -9.57 -4.27
CA LEU A 13 -8.77 -10.72 -3.77
C LEU A 13 -7.95 -11.40 -4.88
N LEU A 14 -8.52 -11.53 -6.08
CA LEU A 14 -7.80 -12.05 -7.25
C LEU A 14 -6.59 -11.17 -7.61
N ARG A 15 -6.75 -9.84 -7.58
CA ARG A 15 -5.65 -8.92 -7.84
C ARG A 15 -4.55 -9.06 -6.79
N ILE A 16 -4.90 -9.09 -5.50
CA ILE A 16 -3.95 -9.31 -4.39
C ILE A 16 -3.17 -10.61 -4.60
N GLY A 17 -3.86 -11.72 -4.93
CA GLY A 17 -3.22 -13.01 -5.17
C GLY A 17 -2.17 -12.98 -6.29
N THR A 18 -2.37 -12.13 -7.30
CA THR A 18 -1.42 -11.96 -8.42
C THR A 18 -0.34 -10.90 -8.18
N CYS A 19 -0.43 -10.10 -7.11
CA CYS A 19 0.50 -8.98 -6.87
C CYS A 19 1.96 -9.41 -6.76
N HIS A 20 2.23 -10.65 -6.30
CA HIS A 20 3.58 -11.20 -6.21
C HIS A 20 4.34 -11.20 -7.54
N SER A 21 3.64 -11.22 -8.68
CA SER A 21 4.27 -11.17 -10.01
C SER A 21 4.84 -9.79 -10.40
N TYR A 22 4.40 -8.73 -9.70
CA TYR A 22 4.85 -7.36 -9.94
C TYR A 22 5.82 -6.85 -8.86
N LEU A 23 6.08 -7.66 -7.83
CA LEU A 23 6.88 -7.28 -6.67
C LEU A 23 8.14 -8.15 -6.58
N ALA A 24 9.21 -7.54 -6.08
CA ALA A 24 10.40 -8.29 -5.71
C ALA A 24 10.09 -9.20 -4.51
N PRO A 25 10.77 -10.36 -4.40
CA PRO A 25 10.65 -11.22 -3.22
C PRO A 25 10.93 -10.46 -1.92
N VAL A 26 10.18 -10.82 -0.88
CA VAL A 26 10.34 -10.25 0.46
C VAL A 26 11.47 -10.97 1.19
N GLY A 27 12.30 -10.23 1.93
CA GLY A 27 13.41 -10.80 2.70
C GLY A 27 12.93 -11.67 3.86
N GLN A 28 13.73 -12.66 4.24
CA GLN A 28 13.37 -13.68 5.24
C GLN A 28 13.07 -13.10 6.63
N ASP A 29 13.64 -11.94 6.97
CA ASP A 29 13.46 -11.25 8.25
C ASP A 29 12.39 -10.14 8.23
N SER A 30 11.51 -10.16 7.22
CA SER A 30 10.49 -9.12 7.08
C SER A 30 9.35 -9.31 8.08
N SER A 31 8.91 -8.20 8.67
CA SER A 31 7.70 -8.13 9.51
C SER A 31 6.64 -7.25 8.84
N PHE A 32 5.42 -7.28 9.37
CA PHE A 32 4.34 -6.40 8.91
C PHE A 32 3.71 -5.65 10.08
N THR A 33 3.11 -4.51 9.79
CA THR A 33 2.34 -3.70 10.74
C THR A 33 1.10 -3.18 10.03
N VAL A 34 -0.01 -3.05 10.76
CA VAL A 34 -1.25 -2.48 10.23
C VAL A 34 -1.41 -1.07 10.81
N VAL A 35 -1.54 -0.09 9.92
CA VAL A 35 -1.77 1.31 10.28
C VAL A 35 -3.19 1.68 9.86
N LEU A 36 -3.96 2.25 10.80
CA LEU A 36 -5.29 2.78 10.53
C LEU A 36 -5.24 4.31 10.60
N GLU A 37 -5.49 4.95 9.47
CA GLU A 37 -5.69 6.40 9.41
C GLU A 37 -7.19 6.68 9.47
N MET A 38 -7.61 7.46 10.46
CA MET A 38 -9.01 7.83 10.68
C MET A 38 -9.14 9.34 10.60
N ASP A 39 -10.02 9.83 9.75
CA ASP A 39 -10.30 11.26 9.65
C ASP A 39 -10.94 11.79 10.93
N GLY A 40 -10.57 13.00 11.35
CA GLY A 40 -11.11 13.68 12.54
C GLY A 40 -10.71 13.12 13.91
N MET A 41 -9.98 12.00 13.98
CA MET A 41 -9.58 11.40 15.25
C MET A 41 -8.20 11.93 15.68
N ARG A 42 -8.18 12.84 16.67
CA ARG A 42 -6.91 13.21 17.31
C ARG A 42 -6.39 12.01 18.10
N PRO A 43 -5.12 11.60 17.94
CA PRO A 43 -4.56 10.57 18.80
C PRO A 43 -4.74 10.99 20.26
N SER A 44 -5.18 10.05 21.12
CA SER A 44 -5.23 10.27 22.58
C SER A 44 -3.86 10.79 23.05
N PRO A 45 -3.78 11.74 24.00
CA PRO A 45 -2.50 12.20 24.54
C PRO A 45 -1.60 11.06 25.07
N GLU A 46 -2.19 9.90 25.37
CA GLU A 46 -1.52 8.67 25.80
C GLU A 46 -0.95 7.83 24.63
N ALA A 47 -1.44 8.03 23.40
CA ALA A 47 -0.98 7.36 22.19
C ALA A 47 0.27 8.02 21.58
N LYS A 48 0.85 9.02 22.24
CA LYS A 48 2.22 9.46 21.96
C LYS A 48 3.21 8.41 22.47
N SER A 49 3.25 7.26 21.79
CA SER A 49 4.40 6.37 21.90
C SER A 49 5.63 7.17 21.49
N LYS A 50 6.70 7.08 22.29
CA LYS A 50 7.98 7.77 22.04
C LYS A 50 8.68 7.31 20.74
N ASP A 51 8.06 6.40 19.99
CA ASP A 51 8.62 5.69 18.84
C ASP A 51 7.83 5.91 17.53
N LEU A 52 6.78 6.74 17.51
CA LEU A 52 6.18 7.18 16.24
C LEU A 52 7.11 8.19 15.56
N LYS A 53 8.16 7.68 14.91
CA LYS A 53 9.02 8.47 14.06
C LYS A 53 8.19 8.95 12.87
N GLU A 54 7.98 10.26 12.75
CA GLU A 54 7.41 10.84 11.54
C GLU A 54 8.20 10.31 10.32
N PRO A 55 7.51 9.82 9.27
CA PRO A 55 8.20 9.28 8.11
C PRO A 55 9.06 10.38 7.49
N THR A 56 10.38 10.20 7.57
CA THR A 56 11.35 11.13 6.98
C THR A 56 11.10 11.26 5.47
N PRO A 57 11.03 12.48 4.89
CA PRO A 57 10.58 12.73 3.52
C PRO A 57 11.62 12.37 2.42
N LYS A 58 12.45 11.33 2.61
CA LYS A 58 13.59 11.04 1.71
C LYS A 58 13.49 9.75 0.90
N ASP A 59 12.42 8.97 1.05
CA ASP A 59 12.20 7.79 0.23
C ASP A 59 11.16 8.13 -0.84
N LEU A 60 11.59 8.15 -2.10
CA LEU A 60 10.66 8.27 -3.22
C LEU A 60 9.73 7.06 -3.18
N ARG A 61 8.43 7.30 -3.04
CA ARG A 61 7.43 6.24 -2.99
C ARG A 61 6.80 6.08 -4.36
N ALA A 62 6.92 4.90 -4.95
CA ALA A 62 6.22 4.56 -6.18
C ALA A 62 4.86 3.96 -5.82
N ILE A 63 3.79 4.57 -6.35
CA ILE A 63 2.41 4.08 -6.19
C ILE A 63 2.07 3.17 -7.38
N ILE A 64 1.69 1.93 -7.10
CA ILE A 64 1.21 0.97 -8.08
C ILE A 64 -0.29 0.77 -7.85
N PRO A 65 -1.17 1.24 -8.76
CA PRO A 65 -2.60 1.02 -8.62
C PRO A 65 -2.94 -0.46 -8.82
N VAL A 66 -3.71 -1.03 -7.90
CA VAL A 66 -4.13 -2.45 -7.97
C VAL A 66 -5.58 -2.56 -8.43
N LYS A 67 -6.49 -1.87 -7.76
CA LYS A 67 -7.92 -1.90 -8.11
C LYS A 67 -8.65 -0.72 -7.50
N ASN A 68 -9.57 -0.15 -8.28
CA ASN A 68 -10.58 0.79 -7.78
C ASN A 68 -11.96 0.15 -7.93
N ILE A 69 -12.80 0.34 -6.92
CA ILE A 69 -14.21 -0.02 -6.90
C ILE A 69 -15.01 1.24 -6.62
N SER A 70 -16.05 1.45 -7.40
CA SER A 70 -17.07 2.47 -7.16
C SER A 70 -18.43 1.83 -7.35
N ILE A 71 -19.22 1.75 -6.30
CA ILE A 71 -20.59 1.19 -6.34
C ILE A 71 -21.49 1.94 -5.37
N ALA A 72 -22.57 2.53 -5.90
CA ALA A 72 -23.45 3.42 -5.14
C ALA A 72 -22.62 4.46 -4.35
N ASP A 73 -22.73 4.43 -3.01
CA ASP A 73 -22.06 5.36 -2.11
C ASP A 73 -20.70 4.84 -1.59
N LEU A 74 -20.24 3.68 -2.07
CA LEU A 74 -18.96 3.08 -1.68
C LEU A 74 -17.90 3.33 -2.75
N GLN A 75 -16.80 3.97 -2.33
CA GLN A 75 -15.56 4.10 -3.11
C GLN A 75 -14.41 3.42 -2.36
N LEU A 76 -13.73 2.49 -3.03
CA LEU A 76 -12.57 1.78 -2.47
C LEU A 76 -11.41 1.81 -3.48
N GLY A 77 -10.26 2.28 -3.05
CA GLY A 77 -9.00 2.22 -3.80
C GLY A 77 -8.00 1.30 -3.11
N LEU A 78 -7.41 0.38 -3.87
CA LEU A 78 -6.29 -0.46 -3.44
C LEU A 78 -5.06 -0.11 -4.28
N PHE A 79 -3.96 0.20 -3.60
CA PHE A 79 -2.68 0.47 -4.20
C PHE A 79 -1.57 -0.19 -3.38
N ILE A 80 -0.44 -0.43 -4.03
CA ILE A 80 0.82 -0.82 -3.38
C ILE A 80 1.73 0.38 -3.38
N GLU A 81 2.30 0.68 -2.23
CA GLU A 81 3.33 1.69 -2.10
C GLU A 81 4.69 1.02 -1.94
N LYS A 82 5.61 1.31 -2.85
CA LYS A 82 6.97 0.77 -2.84
C LYS A 82 7.96 1.87 -2.52
N LEU A 83 8.85 1.61 -1.56
CA LEU A 83 10.03 2.44 -1.33
C LEU A 83 11.00 2.24 -2.50
N VAL A 84 11.26 3.31 -3.24
CA VAL A 84 12.34 3.34 -4.24
C VAL A 84 13.61 3.76 -3.50
N PRO A 85 14.61 2.88 -3.39
CA PRO A 85 15.87 3.27 -2.77
C PRO A 85 16.48 4.42 -3.58
N SER A 86 16.84 5.50 -2.88
CA SER A 86 17.50 6.66 -3.47
C SER A 86 18.92 6.28 -3.92
N GLY A 87 19.04 5.71 -5.12
CA GLY A 87 20.32 5.37 -5.75
C GLY A 87 20.25 4.15 -6.63
N ASP A 88 19.87 4.35 -7.91
CA ASP A 88 20.39 3.60 -9.06
C ASP A 88 19.93 4.27 -10.36
N HIS A 89 20.38 5.51 -10.58
CA HIS A 89 20.60 6.00 -11.94
C HIS A 89 22.00 5.51 -12.38
N GLN A 90 22.11 4.23 -12.72
CA GLN A 90 23.16 3.76 -13.60
C GLN A 90 22.51 3.46 -14.95
N LEU A 91 22.68 4.40 -15.87
CA LEU A 91 22.44 4.25 -17.29
C LEU A 91 23.05 2.93 -17.78
N GLN A 92 22.21 1.97 -18.18
CA GLN A 92 22.64 0.97 -19.16
C GLN A 92 22.21 1.47 -20.53
N THR A 93 23.16 2.10 -21.23
CA THR A 93 23.10 2.27 -22.69
C THR A 93 23.22 0.88 -23.33
N PRO A 94 22.37 0.55 -24.33
CA PRO A 94 22.52 -0.69 -25.08
C PRO A 94 23.81 -0.66 -25.91
N LYS A 95 24.52 -1.79 -25.91
CA LYS A 95 25.56 -2.09 -26.89
C LYS A 95 24.97 -2.98 -27.97
#